data_AF-A0A7K0QWP3-F1
#
_entry.id   AF-A0A7K0QWP3-F1
#
_cell.length_a   1.000
_cell.length_b   1.000
_cell.length_c   1.000
_cell.angle_alpha   90.00
_cell.angle_beta   90.00
_cell.angle_gamma   90.00
#
_symmetry.space_group_name_H-M   'P 1'
#
loop_
_entity.id
_entity.type
_entity.pdbx_description
1 polymer ?
#
loop_
_entity_poly.entity_id
_entity_poly.type
_entity_poly.pdbx_seq_one_letter_code
_entity_poly.pdbx_strand_id
1 'polypeptide(L)'
;MDPVERQRDSTYAVSVVAYRGESGGTKSDTVQTTVNQTPDLSNFTVAGTLQSGKTLRVNGLSVVGFPTPTVAYQWQSAASASGPWLNVDTTTATYELMKPDVGRYLRVVVTATNGIGAGDRQVSNVLGPILNLAGGTENVAQPIAGLRGVAGDGKVTLTWEQVKGVTADTYTISITGGGPKKTVVVSGTLLTKVVTGLDNGTTYKFTVVATGNSESLSRVIEEMPIGLLGKVSKVSAVVDATTLTLKWTRPAGTSPVAAYRVVLDSATKGAPDIEVVATSPSATIAKLVKGASYRLSITGRNSLGLGTVYAHSTVVKVAK
;
A
#
# COMPACT_ATOMS: atom_id res chain seq x y z
N MET A 1 -7.02 44.63 6.42
CA MET A 1 -6.80 44.88 7.85
C MET A 1 -8.16 44.75 8.53
N ASP A 2 -8.25 43.76 9.39
CA ASP A 2 -9.45 43.23 10.02
C ASP A 2 -10.22 44.23 10.90
N PRO A 3 -11.53 44.02 11.11
CA PRO A 3 -12.34 44.83 11.99
C PRO A 3 -12.03 44.51 13.45
N VAL A 4 -11.69 45.55 14.22
CA VAL A 4 -11.63 45.50 15.68
C VAL A 4 -13.05 45.28 16.20
N GLU A 5 -13.27 44.11 16.78
CA GLU A 5 -14.49 43.71 17.47
C GLU A 5 -14.74 44.69 18.62
N ARG A 6 -15.80 45.51 18.48
CA ARG A 6 -16.24 46.41 19.54
C ARG A 6 -16.81 45.57 20.69
N GLN A 7 -16.04 45.44 21.76
CA GLN A 7 -16.53 44.99 23.05
C GLN A 7 -17.72 45.89 23.42
N ARG A 8 -18.93 45.31 23.49
CA ARG A 8 -20.13 46.05 23.87
C ARG A 8 -20.09 46.28 25.36
N ASP A 9 -19.42 47.34 25.78
CA ASP A 9 -19.68 47.97 27.07
C ASP A 9 -21.18 48.26 27.11
N SER A 10 -21.92 47.49 27.90
CA SER A 10 -23.34 47.74 28.13
C SER A 10 -23.46 48.90 29.12
N THR A 11 -23.00 50.08 28.71
CA THR A 11 -23.19 51.33 29.42
C THR A 11 -24.61 51.81 29.14
N TYR A 12 -25.49 51.65 30.12
CA TYR A 12 -26.79 52.30 30.07
C TYR A 12 -26.62 53.73 30.61
N ALA A 13 -26.69 54.72 29.74
CA ALA A 13 -26.76 56.11 30.16
C ALA A 13 -28.19 56.41 30.63
N VAL A 14 -28.40 56.50 31.95
CA VAL A 14 -29.66 57.02 32.49
C VAL A 14 -29.59 58.54 32.45
N SER A 15 -30.33 59.16 31.51
CA SER A 15 -30.50 60.61 31.48
C SER A 15 -31.70 61.01 32.33
N VAL A 16 -31.46 61.63 33.49
CA VAL A 16 -32.55 62.20 34.30
C VAL A 16 -32.83 63.61 33.78
N VAL A 17 -33.98 63.81 33.13
CA VAL A 17 -34.45 65.16 32.76
C VAL A 17 -35.30 65.71 33.90
N ALA A 18 -34.74 66.62 34.69
CA ALA A 18 -35.52 67.42 35.63
C ALA A 18 -36.14 68.62 34.92
N TYR A 19 -37.45 68.85 35.08
CA TYR A 19 -38.10 70.09 34.66
C TYR A 19 -38.62 70.87 35.86
N ARG A 20 -38.10 72.09 36.08
CA ARG A 20 -38.91 73.30 36.36
C ARG A 20 -38.09 74.60 36.40
N GLY A 21 -38.61 75.62 35.73
CA GLY A 21 -38.81 76.99 36.25
C GLY A 21 -37.62 77.94 36.40
N GLU A 22 -37.47 78.84 35.42
CA GLU A 22 -37.04 80.25 35.52
C GLU A 22 -35.82 80.60 36.39
N SER A 23 -34.63 80.13 36.01
CA SER A 23 -33.40 80.93 35.92
C SER A 23 -32.27 80.02 35.43
N GLY A 24 -31.59 80.44 34.37
CA GLY A 24 -30.86 79.56 33.44
C GLY A 24 -29.71 78.76 34.04
N GLY A 25 -29.73 77.46 33.74
CA GLY A 25 -28.59 76.56 33.87
C GLY A 25 -29.01 75.08 33.90
N THR A 26 -29.01 74.39 32.76
CA THR A 26 -29.09 72.92 32.75
C THR A 26 -27.76 72.33 33.22
N LYS A 27 -27.73 71.73 34.40
CA LYS A 27 -26.65 70.82 34.81
C LYS A 27 -27.10 69.39 34.52
N SER A 28 -26.46 68.75 33.55
CA SER A 28 -26.54 67.29 33.41
C SER A 28 -25.41 66.69 34.24
N ASP A 29 -25.76 65.79 35.15
CA ASP A 29 -24.77 64.96 35.85
C ASP A 29 -24.91 63.53 35.31
N THR A 30 -23.85 63.04 34.68
CA THR A 30 -23.85 61.69 34.11
C THR A 30 -23.32 60.73 35.17
N VAL A 31 -24.22 60.00 35.83
CA VAL A 31 -23.80 58.91 36.72
C VAL A 31 -23.55 57.67 35.86
N GLN A 32 -22.28 57.29 35.71
CA GLN A 32 -21.87 56.02 35.12
C GLN A 32 -22.01 54.93 36.19
N THR A 33 -22.96 54.00 36.02
CA THR A 33 -23.02 52.80 36.86
C THR A 33 -22.59 51.59 36.05
N THR A 34 -21.61 50.84 36.54
CA THR A 34 -21.23 49.57 35.91
C THR A 34 -22.13 48.47 36.45
N VAL A 35 -22.84 47.79 35.56
CA VAL A 35 -23.70 46.67 35.94
C VAL A 35 -22.83 45.43 36.12
N ASN A 36 -22.85 44.86 37.33
CA ASN A 36 -22.22 43.58 37.61
C ASN A 36 -22.92 42.48 36.82
N GLN A 37 -22.14 41.62 36.17
CA GLN A 37 -22.60 40.52 35.35
C GLN A 37 -21.84 39.26 35.73
N THR A 38 -22.55 38.17 36.04
CA THR A 38 -21.93 36.86 36.27
C THR A 38 -21.18 36.41 35.00
N PRO A 39 -20.10 35.63 35.12
CA PRO A 39 -19.38 35.10 33.96
C PRO A 39 -20.27 34.19 33.11
N ASP A 40 -20.04 34.18 31.80
CA ASP A 40 -20.68 33.27 30.84
C ASP A 40 -19.63 32.77 29.84
N LEU A 41 -19.49 31.44 29.73
CA LEU A 41 -18.54 30.74 28.87
C LEU A 41 -19.23 30.16 27.64
N SER A 42 -18.65 30.38 26.47
CA SER A 42 -19.14 29.76 25.22
C SER A 42 -18.04 29.52 24.19
N ASN A 43 -18.39 28.76 23.14
CA ASN A 43 -17.66 28.65 21.87
C ASN A 43 -16.27 27.99 21.87
N PHE A 44 -15.88 27.27 22.93
CA PHE A 44 -14.56 26.61 22.93
C PHE A 44 -14.58 25.21 22.30
N THR A 45 -13.43 24.84 21.72
CA THR A 45 -13.13 23.48 21.24
C THR A 45 -11.78 23.04 21.76
N VAL A 46 -11.54 21.73 21.79
CA VAL A 46 -10.20 21.18 22.01
C VAL A 46 -9.68 20.65 20.68
N ALA A 47 -8.54 21.17 20.23
CA ALA A 47 -7.89 20.75 18.99
C ALA A 47 -6.51 20.17 19.27
N GLY A 48 -6.05 19.30 18.36
CA GLY A 48 -4.76 18.63 18.43
C GLY A 48 -4.88 17.17 18.02
N THR A 49 -3.74 16.51 17.81
CA THR A 49 -3.70 15.09 17.47
C THR A 49 -3.69 14.26 18.75
N LEU A 50 -4.60 13.28 18.87
CA LEU A 50 -4.75 12.40 20.04
C LEU A 50 -3.67 11.32 20.11
N GLN A 51 -2.41 11.74 20.22
CA GLN A 51 -1.23 10.88 20.20
C GLN A 51 -0.21 11.29 21.29
N SER A 52 0.42 10.32 21.94
CA SER A 52 1.53 10.56 22.89
C SER A 52 2.63 11.40 22.24
N GLY A 53 3.10 12.43 22.94
CA GLY A 53 4.06 13.44 22.48
C GLY A 53 3.45 14.60 21.70
N LYS A 54 2.11 14.69 21.59
CA LYS A 54 1.42 15.82 20.95
C LYS A 54 0.71 16.68 21.99
N THR A 55 0.47 17.94 21.64
CA THR A 55 -0.19 18.90 22.51
C THR A 55 -1.64 19.12 22.06
N LEU A 56 -2.58 18.99 22.99
CA LEU A 56 -3.95 19.45 22.85
C LEU A 56 -4.05 20.91 23.31
N ARG A 57 -4.93 21.68 22.67
CA ARG A 57 -5.13 23.10 22.96
C ARG A 57 -6.60 23.47 22.96
N VAL A 58 -7.02 24.23 23.98
CA VAL A 58 -8.33 24.89 24.00
C VAL A 58 -8.29 26.12 23.09
N ASN A 59 -9.20 26.19 22.13
CA ASN A 59 -9.32 27.27 21.15
C ASN A 59 -10.74 27.85 21.14
N GLY A 60 -10.88 29.09 20.65
CA GLY A 60 -12.19 29.71 20.41
C GLY A 60 -12.98 30.11 21.67
N LEU A 61 -12.36 30.05 22.86
CA LEU A 61 -13.03 30.38 24.12
C LEU A 61 -13.51 31.85 24.13
N SER A 62 -14.82 32.03 24.32
CA SER A 62 -15.46 33.32 24.56
C SER A 62 -15.88 33.42 26.01
N VAL A 63 -15.53 34.53 26.67
CA VAL A 63 -15.90 34.81 28.05
C VAL A 63 -16.40 36.23 28.17
N VAL A 64 -17.61 36.40 28.70
CA VAL A 64 -18.18 37.71 29.04
C VAL A 64 -18.49 37.77 30.54
N GLY A 65 -18.59 38.97 31.09
CA GLY A 65 -18.87 39.21 32.50
C GLY A 65 -18.21 40.49 33.00
N PHE A 66 -18.74 41.05 34.09
CA PHE A 66 -18.18 42.21 34.77
C PHE A 66 -18.28 42.07 36.29
N PRO A 67 -17.19 42.26 37.07
CA PRO A 67 -15.80 42.54 36.65
C PRO A 67 -15.23 41.50 35.68
N THR A 68 -14.12 41.80 34.99
CA THR A 68 -13.56 40.88 33.98
C THR A 68 -13.28 39.50 34.57
N PRO A 69 -13.84 38.42 33.99
CA PRO A 69 -13.65 37.08 34.56
C PRO A 69 -12.23 36.55 34.39
N THR A 70 -11.79 35.79 35.39
CA THR A 70 -10.60 34.94 35.32
C THR A 70 -10.99 33.55 34.88
N VAL A 71 -10.20 32.93 34.01
CA VAL A 71 -10.44 31.58 33.48
C VAL A 71 -9.47 30.57 34.10
N ALA A 72 -9.97 29.42 34.52
CA ALA A 72 -9.20 28.29 34.98
C ALA A 72 -9.52 27.03 34.17
N TYR A 73 -8.49 26.21 33.92
CA TYR A 73 -8.60 24.91 33.25
C TYR A 73 -8.29 23.79 34.24
N GLN A 74 -8.99 22.67 34.11
CA GLN A 74 -8.68 21.43 34.81
C GLN A 74 -8.86 20.27 33.84
N TRP A 75 -7.75 19.71 33.39
CA TRP A 75 -7.78 18.49 32.59
C TRP A 75 -8.15 17.29 33.47
N GLN A 76 -8.81 16.30 32.86
CA GLN A 76 -9.20 15.06 33.53
C GLN A 76 -8.95 13.86 32.61
N SER A 77 -8.57 12.72 33.20
CA SER A 77 -8.39 11.45 32.49
C SER A 77 -9.28 10.34 33.02
N ALA A 78 -9.60 9.38 32.15
CA ALA A 78 -10.38 8.19 32.48
C ALA A 78 -9.90 6.96 31.72
N ALA A 79 -10.10 5.77 32.29
CA ALA A 79 -9.83 4.51 31.61
C ALA A 79 -10.90 4.16 30.54
N SER A 80 -12.07 4.79 30.61
CA SER A 80 -13.17 4.60 29.64
C SER A 80 -13.79 5.96 29.27
N ALA A 81 -14.50 6.01 28.13
CA ALA A 81 -15.16 7.24 27.68
C ALA A 81 -16.27 7.72 28.63
N SER A 82 -16.80 6.86 29.49
CA SER A 82 -17.82 7.20 30.48
C SER A 82 -17.25 7.58 31.85
N GLY A 83 -15.93 7.48 32.06
CA GLY A 83 -15.28 7.72 33.35
C GLY A 83 -14.93 6.43 34.11
N PRO A 84 -14.71 6.50 35.44
CA PRO A 84 -14.67 7.72 36.26
C PRO A 84 -13.52 8.66 35.84
N TRP A 85 -13.74 9.96 36.01
CA TRP A 85 -12.81 11.01 35.61
C TRP A 85 -11.96 11.47 36.79
N LEU A 86 -10.64 11.42 36.64
CA LEU A 86 -9.66 11.87 37.63
C LEU A 86 -8.95 13.12 37.13
N ASN A 87 -8.72 14.08 38.01
CA ASN A 87 -7.92 15.26 37.68
C ASN A 87 -6.49 14.85 37.35
N VAL A 88 -5.91 15.52 36.37
CA VAL A 88 -4.48 15.44 36.04
C VAL A 88 -3.82 16.76 36.47
N ASP A 89 -2.52 16.72 36.78
CA ASP A 89 -1.78 17.82 37.41
C ASP A 89 -1.38 18.92 36.41
N THR A 90 -2.34 19.41 35.64
CA THR A 90 -2.14 20.56 34.75
C THR A 90 -3.41 21.41 34.63
N THR A 91 -3.21 22.71 34.72
CA THR A 91 -4.25 23.75 34.75
C THR A 91 -4.10 24.76 33.61
N THR A 92 -3.27 24.46 32.61
CA THR A 92 -3.05 25.33 31.46
C THR A 92 -4.09 25.08 30.36
N ALA A 93 -4.25 26.04 29.45
CA ALA A 93 -5.09 25.89 28.26
C ALA A 93 -4.59 24.81 27.28
N THR A 94 -3.43 24.21 27.55
CA THR A 94 -2.80 23.15 26.76
C THR A 94 -2.56 21.90 27.60
N TYR A 95 -2.50 20.75 26.93
CA TYR A 95 -2.14 19.48 27.56
C TYR A 95 -1.17 18.72 26.65
N GLU A 96 0.03 18.45 27.13
CA GLU A 96 0.96 17.56 26.44
C GLU A 96 0.61 16.11 26.77
N LEU A 97 0.23 15.34 25.75
CA LEU A 97 -0.09 13.93 25.87
C LEU A 97 1.19 13.14 26.15
N MET A 98 1.20 12.37 27.25
CA MET A 98 2.36 11.58 27.64
C MET A 98 2.07 10.09 27.48
N LYS A 99 3.13 9.27 27.58
CA LYS A 99 3.03 7.81 27.49
C LYS A 99 1.98 7.20 28.46
N PRO A 100 1.80 7.68 29.71
CA PRO A 100 0.74 7.19 30.60
C PRO A 100 -0.69 7.47 30.10
N ASP A 101 -0.88 8.40 29.17
CA ASP A 101 -2.20 8.74 28.61
C ASP A 101 -2.65 7.77 27.52
N VAL A 102 -1.74 6.96 26.97
CA VAL A 102 -2.05 5.99 25.92
C VAL A 102 -3.17 5.03 26.36
N GLY A 103 -4.17 4.87 25.49
CA GLY A 103 -5.36 4.05 25.72
C GLY A 103 -6.39 4.70 26.65
N ARG A 104 -6.09 5.85 27.25
CA ARG A 104 -7.01 6.60 28.12
C ARG A 104 -7.83 7.61 27.33
N TYR A 105 -8.86 8.14 27.98
CA TYR A 105 -9.69 9.22 27.49
C TYR A 105 -9.41 10.49 28.30
N LEU A 106 -9.52 11.66 27.66
CA LEU A 106 -9.31 12.97 28.27
C LEU A 106 -10.53 13.87 28.07
N ARG A 107 -10.68 14.85 28.96
CA ARG A 107 -11.54 16.02 28.78
C ARG A 107 -10.96 17.19 29.57
N VAL A 108 -11.38 18.42 29.25
CA VAL A 108 -11.05 19.60 30.04
C VAL A 108 -12.31 20.22 30.61
N VAL A 109 -12.21 20.62 31.88
CA VAL A 109 -13.20 21.47 32.55
C VAL A 109 -12.67 22.90 32.51
N VAL A 110 -13.48 23.83 32.01
CA VAL A 110 -13.17 25.26 31.95
C VAL A 110 -14.11 25.99 32.89
N THR A 111 -13.57 26.85 33.76
CA THR A 111 -14.33 27.62 34.75
C THR A 111 -14.00 29.10 34.64
N ALA A 112 -15.00 29.99 34.68
CA ALA A 112 -14.82 31.44 34.70
C ALA A 112 -15.46 32.06 35.94
N THR A 113 -14.74 32.95 36.62
CA THR A 113 -15.16 33.58 37.89
C THR A 113 -14.83 35.07 37.92
N ASN A 114 -15.68 35.90 38.55
CA ASN A 114 -15.40 37.34 38.70
C ASN A 114 -15.87 37.98 40.02
N GLY A 115 -15.99 37.20 41.10
CA GLY A 115 -16.45 37.71 42.41
C GLY A 115 -17.95 37.99 42.48
N ILE A 116 -18.68 37.87 41.36
CA ILE A 116 -20.13 38.01 41.27
C ILE A 116 -20.76 36.64 41.04
N GLY A 117 -21.64 36.23 41.94
CA GLY A 117 -22.43 35.01 41.83
C GLY A 117 -21.60 33.72 41.77
N ALA A 118 -22.26 32.63 41.39
CA ALA A 118 -21.59 31.40 41.02
C ALA A 118 -21.03 31.59 39.60
N GLY A 119 -19.72 31.44 39.42
CA GLY A 119 -19.11 31.49 38.09
C GLY A 119 -19.68 30.43 37.13
N ASP A 120 -19.30 30.50 35.85
CA ASP A 120 -19.72 29.51 34.86
C ASP A 120 -18.68 28.38 34.71
N ARG A 121 -19.15 27.17 34.42
CA ARG A 121 -18.33 25.95 34.31
C ARG A 121 -18.83 25.06 33.17
N GLN A 122 -17.98 24.83 32.18
CA GLN A 122 -18.26 23.94 31.07
C GLN A 122 -17.24 22.81 30.95
N VAL A 123 -17.63 21.71 30.31
CA VAL A 123 -16.79 20.54 30.08
C VAL A 123 -16.72 20.28 28.58
N SER A 124 -15.53 20.03 28.05
CA SER A 124 -15.37 19.64 26.65
C SER A 124 -16.09 18.32 26.35
N ASN A 125 -16.21 18.00 25.07
CA ASN A 125 -16.44 16.62 24.67
C ASN A 125 -15.32 15.71 25.20
N VAL A 126 -15.61 14.41 25.27
CA VAL A 126 -14.62 13.38 25.57
C VAL A 126 -13.69 13.20 24.36
N LEU A 127 -12.40 13.08 24.64
CA LEU A 127 -11.32 12.90 23.68
C LEU A 127 -10.67 11.54 23.92
N GLY A 128 -10.31 10.83 22.85
CA GLY A 128 -9.60 9.56 22.92
C GLY A 128 -10.33 8.38 22.29
N PRO A 129 -9.77 7.16 22.38
CA PRO A 129 -8.58 6.83 23.16
C PRO A 129 -7.30 7.50 22.61
N ILE A 130 -6.39 7.91 23.49
CA ILE A 130 -5.09 8.48 23.08
C ILE A 130 -4.21 7.36 22.50
N LEU A 131 -3.60 7.61 21.36
CA LEU A 131 -2.78 6.63 20.65
C LEU A 131 -1.30 6.76 21.05
N ASN A 132 -0.55 5.66 21.00
CA ASN A 132 0.89 5.68 21.21
C ASN A 132 1.61 5.85 19.87
N LEU A 133 1.92 7.08 19.49
CA LEU A 133 2.63 7.40 18.24
C LEU A 133 3.68 8.47 18.46
N ALA A 134 4.73 8.12 19.21
CA ALA A 134 5.90 8.97 19.35
C ALA A 134 6.77 8.86 18.09
N GLY A 135 6.83 9.93 17.29
CA GLY A 135 7.92 10.26 16.36
C GLY A 135 8.38 9.14 15.41
N GLY A 136 7.76 9.05 14.24
CA GLY A 136 8.11 8.09 13.19
C GLY A 136 6.89 7.28 12.80
N THR A 137 6.75 7.01 11.51
CA THR A 137 5.69 6.19 10.90
C THR A 137 5.14 5.12 11.84
N GLU A 138 3.82 5.02 11.95
CA GLU A 138 3.19 3.77 12.39
C GLU A 138 3.87 2.61 11.65
N ASN A 139 4.53 1.74 12.42
CA ASN A 139 4.92 0.42 11.96
C ASN A 139 3.66 -0.47 11.81
N VAL A 140 2.58 0.06 11.21
CA VAL A 140 1.51 -0.78 10.70
C VAL A 140 2.15 -1.60 9.59
N ALA A 141 2.18 -2.90 9.78
CA ALA A 141 2.72 -3.83 8.80
C ALA A 141 2.04 -3.57 7.45
N GLN A 142 2.76 -2.95 6.51
CA GLN A 142 2.28 -2.78 5.14
C GLN A 142 2.45 -4.09 4.39
N PRO A 143 1.57 -4.43 3.42
CA PRO A 143 1.78 -5.60 2.57
C PRO A 143 3.18 -5.59 1.94
N ILE A 144 3.81 -6.78 1.84
CA ILE A 144 5.10 -6.90 1.13
C ILE A 144 4.92 -6.41 -0.31
N ALA A 145 5.64 -5.33 -0.64
CA ALA A 145 5.66 -4.73 -1.96
C ALA A 145 6.75 -5.34 -2.85
N GLY A 146 6.67 -5.06 -4.16
CA GLY A 146 7.73 -5.41 -5.10
C GLY A 146 7.95 -6.91 -5.35
N LEU A 147 7.11 -7.81 -4.82
CA LEU A 147 7.22 -9.24 -5.13
C LEU A 147 7.10 -9.47 -6.64
N ARG A 148 8.15 -10.04 -7.22
CA ARG A 148 8.27 -10.39 -8.64
C ARG A 148 9.11 -11.64 -8.80
N GLY A 149 8.82 -12.44 -9.82
CA GLY A 149 9.58 -13.62 -10.19
C GLY A 149 10.27 -13.46 -11.54
N VAL A 150 11.34 -14.23 -11.72
CA VAL A 150 11.95 -14.46 -13.03
C VAL A 150 12.04 -15.96 -13.21
N ALA A 151 11.23 -16.48 -14.15
CA ALA A 151 11.25 -17.88 -14.52
C ALA A 151 12.57 -18.29 -15.19
N GLY A 152 13.04 -19.49 -14.87
CA GLY A 152 14.15 -20.14 -15.54
C GLY A 152 13.95 -21.65 -15.57
N ASP A 153 14.98 -22.37 -16.01
CA ASP A 153 14.91 -23.83 -16.18
C ASP A 153 14.81 -24.54 -14.82
N GLY A 154 13.63 -25.11 -14.56
CA GLY A 154 13.28 -25.81 -13.34
C GLY A 154 13.26 -24.94 -12.08
N LYS A 155 13.18 -23.61 -12.23
CA LYS A 155 13.32 -22.65 -11.13
C LYS A 155 12.61 -21.33 -11.36
N VAL A 156 12.37 -20.60 -10.27
CA VAL A 156 11.96 -19.19 -10.25
C VAL A 156 12.85 -18.44 -9.29
N THR A 157 13.45 -17.33 -9.72
CA THR A 157 14.13 -16.38 -8.83
C THR A 157 13.12 -15.34 -8.37
N LEU A 158 12.79 -15.34 -7.09
CA LEU A 158 11.90 -14.36 -6.47
C LEU A 158 12.70 -13.21 -5.89
N THR A 159 12.20 -11.99 -6.03
CA THR A 159 12.70 -10.80 -5.31
C THR A 159 11.53 -10.02 -4.74
N TRP A 160 11.73 -9.37 -3.60
CA TRP A 160 10.73 -8.53 -2.93
C TRP A 160 11.42 -7.36 -2.22
N GLU A 161 10.63 -6.41 -1.75
CA GLU A 161 11.15 -5.23 -1.04
C GLU A 161 11.09 -5.45 0.48
N GLN A 162 11.96 -4.75 1.22
CA GLN A 162 11.90 -4.71 2.67
C GLN A 162 10.54 -4.17 3.13
N VAL A 163 9.95 -4.84 4.12
CA VAL A 163 8.61 -4.49 4.60
C VAL A 163 8.68 -3.23 5.46
N LYS A 164 8.05 -2.16 4.99
CA LYS A 164 7.84 -0.96 5.80
C LYS A 164 6.93 -1.33 6.97
N GLY A 165 7.37 -1.02 8.19
CA GLY A 165 6.59 -1.36 9.38
C GLY A 165 7.05 -2.60 10.11
N VAL A 166 7.84 -3.47 9.48
CA VAL A 166 8.15 -4.80 10.01
C VAL A 166 9.65 -5.03 10.08
N THR A 167 10.13 -5.36 11.27
CA THR A 167 11.42 -6.01 11.50
C THR A 167 11.18 -7.51 11.40
N ALA A 168 11.42 -8.06 10.21
CA ALA A 168 11.22 -9.48 9.95
C ALA A 168 12.37 -10.30 10.52
N ASP A 169 12.06 -11.35 11.26
CA ASP A 169 13.01 -12.40 11.64
C ASP A 169 13.16 -13.43 10.51
N THR A 170 12.04 -13.69 9.82
CA THR A 170 11.98 -14.62 8.69
C THR A 170 11.03 -14.15 7.59
N TYR A 171 11.25 -14.66 6.38
CA TYR A 171 10.24 -14.70 5.33
C TYR A 171 9.86 -16.13 5.02
N THR A 172 8.55 -16.41 4.97
CA THR A 172 7.99 -17.70 4.53
C THR A 172 7.39 -17.57 3.15
N ILE A 173 7.94 -18.30 2.19
CA ILE A 173 7.46 -18.35 0.80
C ILE A 173 6.52 -19.55 0.67
N SER A 174 5.28 -19.32 0.23
CA SER A 174 4.31 -20.37 -0.07
C SER A 174 4.22 -20.60 -1.58
N ILE A 175 4.28 -21.87 -2.00
CA ILE A 175 4.32 -22.29 -3.40
C ILE A 175 3.19 -23.29 -3.65
N THR A 176 2.32 -23.00 -4.61
CA THR A 176 1.22 -23.89 -5.04
C THR A 176 1.16 -23.99 -6.57
N GLY A 177 0.42 -24.98 -7.13
CA GLY A 177 0.18 -25.11 -8.58
C GLY A 177 0.80 -26.33 -9.27
N GLY A 178 1.87 -26.92 -8.70
CA GLY A 178 2.55 -28.11 -9.23
C GLY A 178 2.59 -29.29 -8.24
N GLY A 179 1.46 -29.57 -7.61
CA GLY A 179 1.31 -30.61 -6.58
C GLY A 179 0.99 -30.05 -5.19
N PRO A 180 1.32 -30.78 -4.11
CA PRO A 180 1.10 -30.33 -2.74
C PRO A 180 1.75 -28.98 -2.46
N LYS A 181 1.13 -28.17 -1.59
CA LYS A 181 1.68 -26.89 -1.14
C LYS A 181 3.07 -27.12 -0.54
N LYS A 182 4.05 -26.35 -1.00
CA LYS A 182 5.40 -26.32 -0.43
C LYS A 182 5.65 -24.97 0.23
N THR A 183 6.47 -24.96 1.27
CA THR A 183 6.89 -23.73 1.96
C THR A 183 8.40 -23.68 2.10
N VAL A 184 8.97 -22.50 1.93
CA VAL A 184 10.41 -22.25 2.11
C VAL A 184 10.58 -21.08 3.06
N VAL A 185 11.31 -21.28 4.16
CA VAL A 185 11.60 -20.23 5.14
C VAL A 185 13.03 -19.73 4.91
N VAL A 186 13.21 -18.41 4.92
CA VAL A 186 14.52 -17.74 4.81
C VAL A 186 14.66 -16.69 5.91
N SER A 187 15.89 -16.26 6.18
CA SER A 187 16.15 -15.16 7.13
C SER A 187 15.44 -13.87 6.67
N GLY A 188 14.96 -13.08 7.63
CA GLY A 188 14.28 -11.80 7.40
C GLY A 188 15.15 -10.69 6.82
N THR A 189 16.46 -10.93 6.67
CA THR A 189 17.38 -10.04 5.94
C THR A 189 17.48 -10.36 4.45
N LEU A 190 17.00 -11.53 4.00
CA LEU A 190 16.97 -11.87 2.57
C LEU A 190 15.81 -11.19 1.86
N LEU A 191 16.09 -10.55 0.73
CA LEU A 191 15.11 -9.96 -0.18
C LEU A 191 15.05 -10.67 -1.55
N THR A 192 15.67 -11.84 -1.63
CA THR A 192 15.73 -12.67 -2.83
C THR A 192 15.79 -14.15 -2.47
N LYS A 193 15.18 -15.00 -3.29
CA LYS A 193 15.28 -16.46 -3.17
C LYS A 193 15.11 -17.14 -4.53
N VAL A 194 16.06 -18.00 -4.88
CA VAL A 194 15.88 -18.97 -5.97
C VAL A 194 15.13 -20.19 -5.43
N VAL A 195 13.96 -20.47 -6.00
CA VAL A 195 13.16 -21.68 -5.78
C VAL A 195 13.45 -22.64 -6.92
N THR A 196 14.02 -23.80 -6.62
CA THR A 196 14.40 -24.84 -7.59
C THR A 196 13.52 -26.09 -7.46
N GLY A 197 13.66 -27.03 -8.39
CA GLY A 197 12.90 -28.28 -8.37
C GLY A 197 11.43 -28.08 -8.74
N LEU A 198 11.18 -27.10 -9.61
CA LEU A 198 9.88 -26.84 -10.21
C LEU A 198 9.84 -27.49 -11.60
N ASP A 199 8.67 -27.91 -12.02
CA ASP A 199 8.48 -28.49 -13.35
C ASP A 199 8.28 -27.37 -14.37
N ASN A 200 9.05 -27.41 -15.46
CA ASN A 200 8.88 -26.45 -16.54
C ASN A 200 7.48 -26.53 -17.15
N GLY A 201 6.94 -25.44 -17.67
CA GLY A 201 5.61 -25.41 -18.29
C GLY A 201 4.43 -25.58 -17.32
N THR A 202 4.69 -25.73 -16.02
CA THR A 202 3.66 -25.75 -14.97
C THR A 202 3.58 -24.36 -14.34
N THR A 203 2.38 -23.79 -14.25
CA THR A 203 2.17 -22.51 -13.57
C THR A 203 2.16 -22.69 -12.06
N TYR A 204 3.00 -21.93 -11.36
CA TYR A 204 3.07 -21.89 -9.90
C TYR A 204 2.61 -20.53 -9.39
N LYS A 205 1.93 -20.52 -8.24
CA LYS A 205 1.55 -19.32 -7.49
C LYS A 205 2.49 -19.14 -6.30
N PHE A 206 2.96 -17.93 -6.08
CA PHE A 206 3.87 -17.58 -4.99
C PHE A 206 3.29 -16.46 -4.12
N THR A 207 3.39 -16.63 -2.81
CA THR A 207 3.24 -15.56 -1.82
C THR A 207 4.40 -15.57 -0.85
N VAL A 208 4.70 -14.42 -0.24
CA VAL A 208 5.71 -14.26 0.81
C VAL A 208 5.02 -13.69 2.03
N VAL A 209 5.32 -14.25 3.20
CA VAL A 209 4.88 -13.75 4.51
C VAL A 209 6.11 -13.35 5.30
N ALA A 210 6.17 -12.11 5.78
CA ALA A 210 7.14 -11.66 6.76
C ALA A 210 6.62 -12.00 8.15
N THR A 211 7.48 -12.58 9.00
CA THR A 211 7.18 -12.85 10.40
C THR A 211 8.28 -12.27 11.27
N GLY A 212 7.89 -11.51 12.29
CA GLY A 212 8.79 -10.86 13.25
C GLY A 212 8.00 -10.07 14.27
N ASN A 213 8.29 -8.78 14.43
CA ASN A 213 7.52 -7.88 15.31
C ASN A 213 6.04 -7.71 14.89
N SER A 214 5.71 -8.03 13.65
CA SER A 214 4.35 -8.11 13.10
C SER A 214 4.35 -9.02 11.86
N GLU A 215 3.18 -9.49 11.44
CA GLU A 215 3.04 -10.24 10.20
C GLU A 215 2.67 -9.34 9.02
N SER A 216 3.22 -9.63 7.84
CA SER A 216 2.83 -8.99 6.59
C SER A 216 2.82 -10.01 5.45
N LEU A 217 1.85 -9.90 4.55
CA LEU A 217 1.66 -10.79 3.41
C LEU A 217 1.84 -10.01 2.10
N SER A 218 2.48 -10.63 1.10
CA SER A 218 2.56 -10.12 -0.26
C SER A 218 1.27 -10.35 -1.04
N ARG A 219 1.10 -9.65 -2.17
CA ARG A 219 0.19 -10.14 -3.23
C ARG A 219 0.63 -11.51 -3.74
N VAL A 220 -0.29 -12.25 -4.37
CA VAL A 220 0.07 -13.45 -5.13
C VAL A 220 0.66 -13.06 -6.48
N ILE A 221 1.71 -13.75 -6.90
CA ILE A 221 2.20 -13.72 -8.29
C ILE A 221 2.15 -15.11 -8.90
N GLU A 222 2.07 -15.18 -10.22
CA GLU A 222 2.10 -16.43 -10.99
C GLU A 222 3.34 -16.46 -11.88
N GLU A 223 4.07 -17.56 -11.84
CA GLU A 223 5.24 -17.78 -12.67
C GLU A 223 5.21 -19.20 -13.24
N MET A 224 5.69 -19.36 -14.46
CA MET A 224 5.82 -20.65 -15.12
C MET A 224 7.29 -20.86 -15.46
N PRO A 225 8.04 -21.72 -14.73
CA PRO A 225 9.40 -22.11 -15.10
C PRO A 225 9.44 -22.56 -16.56
N ILE A 226 10.48 -22.12 -17.27
CA ILE A 226 10.67 -22.44 -18.68
C ILE A 226 12.05 -23.03 -18.86
N GLY A 227 12.10 -24.17 -19.53
CA GLY A 227 13.34 -24.82 -19.94
C GLY A 227 13.45 -24.79 -21.47
N LEU A 228 14.64 -25.09 -21.98
CA LEU A 228 14.80 -25.34 -23.41
C LEU A 228 13.93 -26.54 -23.82
N LEU A 229 13.38 -26.49 -25.02
CA LEU A 229 12.53 -27.56 -25.53
C LEU A 229 13.36 -28.82 -25.79
N GLY A 230 12.78 -29.99 -25.49
CA GLY A 230 13.40 -31.27 -25.84
C GLY A 230 13.41 -31.54 -27.34
N LYS A 231 13.74 -32.78 -27.72
CA LYS A 231 13.73 -33.21 -29.12
C LYS A 231 12.28 -33.43 -29.61
N VAL A 232 11.96 -33.08 -30.85
CA VAL A 232 10.69 -33.52 -31.49
C VAL A 232 10.72 -35.03 -31.75
N SER A 233 9.56 -35.66 -31.87
CA SER A 233 9.44 -37.10 -32.10
C SER A 233 8.42 -37.41 -33.20
N LYS A 234 8.28 -38.70 -33.55
CA LYS A 234 7.32 -39.21 -34.55
C LYS A 234 7.30 -38.40 -35.86
N VAL A 235 8.48 -38.04 -36.35
CA VAL A 235 8.63 -37.30 -37.60
C VAL A 235 8.28 -38.20 -38.77
N SER A 236 7.35 -37.78 -39.61
CA SER A 236 7.01 -38.39 -40.89
C SER A 236 7.21 -37.40 -42.03
N ALA A 237 7.63 -37.92 -43.17
CA ALA A 237 7.99 -37.17 -44.36
C ALA A 237 7.33 -37.84 -45.57
N VAL A 238 6.56 -37.08 -46.33
CA VAL A 238 5.93 -37.53 -47.59
C VAL A 238 6.39 -36.60 -48.70
N VAL A 239 7.05 -37.17 -49.71
CA VAL A 239 7.46 -36.44 -50.91
C VAL A 239 6.44 -36.70 -52.01
N ASP A 240 5.94 -35.62 -52.61
CA ASP A 240 5.10 -35.64 -53.79
C ASP A 240 5.68 -34.65 -54.82
N ALA A 241 6.11 -35.18 -55.98
CA ALA A 241 6.87 -34.47 -57.00
C ALA A 241 8.05 -33.63 -56.42
N THR A 242 7.88 -32.33 -56.28
CA THR A 242 8.88 -31.37 -55.75
C THR A 242 8.47 -30.77 -54.41
N THR A 243 7.54 -31.41 -53.71
CA THR A 243 6.96 -30.94 -52.46
C THR A 243 7.19 -31.97 -51.36
N LEU A 244 7.70 -31.54 -50.23
CA LEU A 244 7.86 -32.35 -49.02
C LEU A 244 6.86 -31.88 -47.96
N THR A 245 5.96 -32.78 -47.57
CA THR A 245 5.06 -32.57 -46.43
C THR A 245 5.64 -33.28 -45.21
N LEU A 246 5.83 -32.54 -44.13
CA LEU A 246 6.35 -33.02 -42.86
C LEU A 246 5.27 -32.95 -41.78
N LYS A 247 5.21 -33.98 -40.93
CA LYS A 247 4.46 -33.96 -39.67
C LYS A 247 5.36 -34.49 -38.56
N TRP A 248 5.18 -33.99 -37.35
CA TRP A 248 5.90 -34.46 -36.17
C TRP A 248 5.06 -34.30 -34.91
N THR A 249 5.53 -34.83 -33.79
CA THR A 249 4.97 -34.50 -32.47
C THR A 249 5.74 -33.40 -31.79
N ARG A 250 5.03 -32.66 -30.92
CA ARG A 250 5.58 -31.59 -30.08
C ARG A 250 6.93 -32.01 -29.42
N PRO A 251 7.88 -31.09 -29.24
CA PRO A 251 9.10 -31.35 -28.49
C PRO A 251 8.79 -31.96 -27.11
N ALA A 252 9.65 -32.86 -26.63
CA ALA A 252 9.54 -33.39 -25.28
C ALA A 252 9.58 -32.26 -24.22
N GLY A 253 8.89 -32.48 -23.10
CA GLY A 253 8.73 -31.50 -22.02
C GLY A 253 7.43 -30.72 -22.12
N THR A 254 7.29 -29.72 -21.25
CA THR A 254 6.02 -29.03 -20.99
C THR A 254 6.11 -27.52 -21.24
N SER A 255 7.31 -26.98 -21.47
CA SER A 255 7.50 -25.56 -21.82
C SER A 255 6.75 -25.16 -23.10
N PRO A 256 6.18 -23.94 -23.17
CA PRO A 256 5.45 -23.48 -24.34
C PRO A 256 6.35 -23.48 -25.59
N VAL A 257 5.78 -23.85 -26.73
CA VAL A 257 6.47 -23.83 -28.03
C VAL A 257 5.98 -22.61 -28.80
N ALA A 258 6.90 -21.74 -29.20
CA ALA A 258 6.58 -20.56 -30.00
C ALA A 258 6.65 -20.83 -31.50
N ALA A 259 7.65 -21.62 -31.94
CA ALA A 259 7.85 -21.98 -33.34
C ALA A 259 8.72 -23.23 -33.49
N TYR A 260 8.93 -23.66 -34.73
CA TYR A 260 9.85 -24.70 -35.15
C TYR A 260 10.77 -24.14 -36.23
N ARG A 261 12.07 -24.39 -36.10
CA ARG A 261 13.05 -24.21 -37.17
C ARG A 261 13.22 -25.53 -37.89
N VAL A 262 12.88 -25.57 -39.18
CA VAL A 262 13.02 -26.74 -40.05
C VAL A 262 14.11 -26.45 -41.06
N VAL A 263 15.11 -27.32 -41.15
CA VAL A 263 16.23 -27.20 -42.09
C VAL A 263 16.33 -28.46 -42.93
N LEU A 264 16.51 -28.28 -44.22
CA LEU A 264 16.92 -29.29 -45.18
C LEU A 264 18.31 -28.94 -45.68
N ASP A 265 19.32 -29.64 -45.15
CA ASP A 265 20.69 -29.50 -45.63
C ASP A 265 20.85 -30.37 -46.88
N SER A 266 21.30 -29.79 -47.98
CA SER A 266 21.50 -30.47 -49.25
C SER A 266 22.69 -31.43 -49.17
N ALA A 267 22.43 -32.69 -49.51
CA ALA A 267 23.46 -33.71 -49.74
C ALA A 267 23.83 -33.85 -51.22
N THR A 268 23.23 -33.02 -52.11
CA THR A 268 23.48 -33.04 -53.55
C THR A 268 24.19 -31.76 -53.98
N LYS A 269 25.38 -31.90 -54.57
CA LYS A 269 26.15 -30.76 -55.08
C LYS A 269 25.30 -29.94 -56.07
N GLY A 270 25.15 -28.64 -55.80
CA GLY A 270 24.38 -27.71 -56.63
C GLY A 270 22.91 -27.52 -56.23
N ALA A 271 22.36 -28.32 -55.32
CA ALA A 271 21.06 -28.04 -54.70
C ALA A 271 21.25 -27.17 -53.44
N PRO A 272 20.40 -26.14 -53.21
CA PRO A 272 20.54 -25.23 -52.07
C PRO A 272 20.00 -25.83 -50.77
N ASP A 273 20.53 -25.38 -49.63
CA ASP A 273 19.92 -25.63 -48.32
C ASP A 273 18.62 -24.83 -48.20
N ILE A 274 17.65 -25.38 -47.46
CA ILE A 274 16.34 -24.76 -47.27
C ILE A 274 16.06 -24.64 -45.78
N GLU A 275 15.63 -23.47 -45.33
CA GLU A 275 15.17 -23.22 -43.98
C GLU A 275 13.74 -22.68 -43.99
N VAL A 276 12.88 -23.24 -43.13
CA VAL A 276 11.49 -22.83 -42.97
C VAL A 276 11.17 -22.70 -41.47
N VAL A 277 10.42 -21.65 -41.13
CA VAL A 277 9.83 -21.50 -39.80
C VAL A 277 8.39 -21.99 -39.85
N ALA A 278 8.03 -22.90 -38.96
CA ALA A 278 6.66 -23.38 -38.78
C ALA A 278 6.13 -23.00 -37.39
N THR A 279 4.83 -22.69 -37.29
CA THR A 279 4.14 -22.41 -36.03
C THR A 279 3.28 -23.57 -35.55
N SER A 280 3.19 -24.64 -36.37
CA SER A 280 2.47 -25.87 -36.10
C SER A 280 3.42 -27.07 -36.21
N PRO A 281 3.09 -28.25 -35.66
CA PRO A 281 3.93 -29.44 -35.76
C PRO A 281 3.85 -30.12 -37.14
N SER A 282 3.88 -29.29 -38.18
CA SER A 282 3.87 -29.66 -39.59
C SER A 282 4.49 -28.55 -40.43
N ALA A 283 5.03 -28.91 -41.59
CA ALA A 283 5.52 -27.96 -42.59
C ALA A 283 5.32 -28.55 -43.99
N THR A 284 5.10 -27.67 -44.97
CA THR A 284 5.13 -28.04 -46.39
C THR A 284 6.24 -27.23 -47.06
N ILE A 285 7.18 -27.93 -47.69
CA ILE A 285 8.34 -27.34 -48.36
C ILE A 285 8.22 -27.65 -49.84
N ALA A 286 7.99 -26.62 -50.66
CA ALA A 286 7.86 -26.76 -52.10
C ALA A 286 9.17 -26.47 -52.82
N LYS A 287 9.17 -26.67 -54.15
CA LYS A 287 10.28 -26.34 -55.07
C LYS A 287 11.59 -27.09 -54.74
N LEU A 288 11.48 -28.32 -54.26
CA LEU A 288 12.64 -29.18 -54.11
C LEU A 288 13.23 -29.54 -55.47
N VAL A 289 14.56 -29.54 -55.56
CA VAL A 289 15.27 -29.96 -56.78
C VAL A 289 15.03 -31.44 -57.04
N LYS A 290 14.51 -31.79 -58.22
CA LYS A 290 14.27 -33.18 -58.64
C LYS A 290 15.57 -34.00 -58.60
N GLY A 291 15.49 -35.23 -58.09
CA GLY A 291 16.65 -36.11 -57.90
C GLY A 291 17.61 -35.70 -56.77
N ALA A 292 17.41 -34.56 -56.11
CA ALA A 292 18.26 -34.13 -55.00
C ALA A 292 17.91 -34.89 -53.71
N SER A 293 18.87 -34.84 -52.80
CA SER A 293 18.92 -35.56 -51.54
C SER A 293 19.12 -34.56 -50.41
N TYR A 294 18.26 -34.58 -49.38
CA TYR A 294 18.34 -33.64 -48.25
C TYR A 294 18.41 -34.36 -46.90
N ARG A 295 19.12 -33.78 -45.93
CA ARG A 295 19.12 -34.16 -44.51
C ARG A 295 18.21 -33.24 -43.74
N LEU A 296 17.28 -33.81 -42.97
CA LEU A 296 16.26 -33.07 -42.25
C LEU A 296 16.71 -32.80 -40.81
N SER A 297 16.64 -31.53 -40.40
CA SER A 297 16.74 -31.11 -39.01
C SER A 297 15.49 -30.32 -38.59
N ILE A 298 14.94 -30.61 -37.40
CA ILE A 298 13.79 -29.88 -36.83
C ILE A 298 14.14 -29.51 -35.38
N THR A 299 14.05 -28.23 -35.05
CA THR A 299 14.31 -27.73 -33.69
C THR A 299 13.14 -26.89 -33.20
N GLY A 300 12.60 -27.22 -32.03
CA GLY A 300 11.59 -26.38 -31.38
C GLY A 300 12.21 -25.08 -30.85
N ARG A 301 11.44 -23.99 -30.86
CA ARG A 301 11.84 -22.69 -30.32
C ARG A 301 10.84 -22.20 -29.27
N ASN A 302 11.34 -21.65 -28.16
CA ASN A 302 10.56 -20.88 -27.19
C ASN A 302 11.24 -19.53 -26.87
N SER A 303 10.77 -18.84 -25.83
CA SER A 303 11.33 -17.54 -25.41
C SER A 303 12.79 -17.61 -24.92
N LEU A 304 13.29 -18.79 -24.54
CA LEU A 304 14.70 -19.00 -24.20
C LEU A 304 15.59 -19.28 -25.42
N GLY A 305 15.00 -19.61 -26.58
CA GLY A 305 15.71 -19.89 -27.82
C GLY A 305 15.41 -21.27 -28.40
N LEU A 306 16.40 -21.82 -29.12
CA LEU A 306 16.30 -23.12 -29.78
C LEU A 306 16.56 -24.25 -28.79
N GLY A 307 15.69 -25.26 -28.81
CA GLY A 307 15.83 -26.48 -28.01
C GLY A 307 16.74 -27.53 -28.65
N THR A 308 16.56 -28.79 -28.25
CA THR A 308 17.32 -29.92 -28.76
C THR A 308 16.92 -30.25 -30.19
N VAL A 309 17.91 -30.31 -31.08
CA VAL A 309 17.71 -30.64 -32.50
C VAL A 309 17.26 -32.10 -32.68
N TYR A 310 16.22 -32.29 -33.49
CA TYR A 310 15.99 -33.55 -34.17
C TYR A 310 16.76 -33.54 -35.48
N ALA A 311 17.63 -34.53 -35.70
CA ALA A 311 18.31 -34.74 -36.97
C ALA A 311 17.97 -36.15 -37.50
N HIS A 312 17.66 -36.24 -38.79
CA HIS A 312 17.44 -37.50 -39.49
C HIS A 312 18.59 -37.76 -40.46
N SER A 313 19.31 -38.86 -40.26
CA SER A 313 20.47 -39.23 -41.08
C SER A 313 20.10 -39.83 -42.43
N THR A 314 18.89 -40.39 -42.57
CA THR A 314 18.36 -40.91 -43.82
C THR A 314 17.92 -39.76 -44.72
N VAL A 315 18.35 -39.83 -45.98
CA VAL A 315 18.15 -38.77 -46.96
C VAL A 315 16.71 -38.77 -47.48
N VAL A 316 16.05 -37.61 -47.45
CA VAL A 316 14.81 -37.39 -48.22
C VAL A 316 15.20 -37.29 -49.69
N LYS A 317 14.81 -38.27 -50.49
CA LYS A 317 15.06 -38.29 -51.94
C LYS A 317 13.85 -37.74 -52.69
N VAL A 318 14.09 -36.76 -53.54
CA VAL A 318 13.09 -36.24 -54.48
C VAL A 318 13.07 -37.15 -55.71
N ALA A 319 11.88 -37.55 -56.17
CA ALA A 319 11.75 -38.32 -57.41
C ALA A 319 12.43 -37.57 -58.57
N LYS A 320 12.97 -38.33 -59.53
CA LYS A 320 13.57 -37.77 -60.75
C LYS A 320 12.51 -37.10 -61.63
#